data_AF-A0A367JWK1-F1
#
_entry.id   AF-A0A367JWK1-F1
#
_cell.length_a   1.000
_cell.length_b   1.000
_cell.length_c   1.000
_cell.angle_alpha   90.00
_cell.angle_beta   90.00
_cell.angle_gamma   90.00
#
_symmetry.space_group_name_H-M   'P 1'
#
loop_
_entity.id
_entity.type
_entity.pdbx_description
1 polymer ?
#
loop_
_entity_poly.entity_id
_entity_poly.type
_entity_poly.pdbx_seq_one_letter_code
_entity_poly.pdbx_strand_id
1 'polypeptide(L)'
;MTTSINSVPNPPFAKNAGSVIHTVLNYLYVLLLIIQIIIAMGNRPQGYKWAYFMIIVFFAILMGYVLFCTAWITIEGVKTAVETAQHNQDAQFIALIKQNSFRDVIVSVCSTYIMYFVSSLLFLDPWHIFTSLIPYIFMSPSYINVLNIYAFCNTHDVSWGTKGDNGVSTDLGVVKSTKGKDGVHEVEVDLPTEQKDLNEQYEEACMDLKVAPIPEVTKRDAKTKQEDYYKSFRTTLVTCWIISNLILVTIIINGQEVWQWFGDYEKRATVYLSFILWSVAGLSAIRFVGSILYLFMKIFTG
;
A
#
# COMPACT_ATOMS: atom_id res chain seq x y z
N MET A 1 -0.51 -24.48 -11.18
CA MET A 1 -1.33 -23.26 -11.02
C MET A 1 -0.60 -22.03 -11.58
N THR A 2 0.21 -22.23 -12.62
CA THR A 2 1.04 -21.26 -13.36
C THR A 2 0.64 -21.20 -14.83
N THR A 3 -0.46 -21.86 -15.18
CA THR A 3 -0.93 -22.05 -16.54
C THR A 3 -1.27 -20.69 -17.11
N SER A 4 -0.45 -20.21 -18.03
CA SER A 4 -0.70 -18.97 -18.76
C SER A 4 -2.05 -19.07 -19.47
N ILE A 5 -2.79 -17.96 -19.58
CA ILE A 5 -4.03 -17.92 -20.38
C ILE A 5 -3.80 -18.39 -21.82
N ASN A 6 -2.57 -18.29 -22.31
CA ASN A 6 -2.17 -18.72 -23.65
C ASN A 6 -1.99 -20.25 -23.77
N SER A 7 -1.98 -20.96 -22.65
CA SER A 7 -1.80 -22.42 -22.55
C SER A 7 -3.09 -23.19 -22.24
N VAL A 8 -4.21 -22.49 -22.09
CA VAL A 8 -5.53 -23.14 -21.99
C VAL A 8 -5.98 -23.67 -23.37
N PRO A 9 -6.81 -24.74 -23.43
CA PRO A 9 -7.24 -25.35 -24.68
C PRO A 9 -7.87 -24.34 -25.66
N ASN A 10 -8.70 -23.41 -25.15
CA ASN A 10 -9.35 -22.37 -25.92
C ASN A 10 -8.97 -20.97 -25.39
N PRO A 11 -7.84 -20.38 -25.83
CA PRO A 11 -7.43 -19.07 -25.37
C PRO A 11 -8.32 -17.97 -25.98
N PRO A 12 -8.67 -16.92 -25.22
CA PRO A 12 -9.53 -15.83 -25.71
C PRO A 12 -8.81 -14.90 -26.70
N PHE A 13 -7.48 -14.94 -26.73
CA PHE A 13 -6.64 -14.17 -27.63
C PHE A 13 -5.73 -15.10 -28.44
N ALA A 14 -5.33 -14.67 -29.63
CA ALA A 14 -4.26 -15.33 -30.35
C ALA A 14 -2.98 -15.38 -29.48
N LYS A 15 -2.29 -16.52 -29.45
CA LYS A 15 -1.15 -16.76 -28.54
C LYS A 15 -0.09 -15.64 -28.58
N ASN A 16 0.22 -15.14 -29.78
CA ASN A 16 1.18 -14.06 -29.96
C ASN A 16 0.67 -12.73 -29.37
N ALA A 17 -0.59 -12.38 -29.62
CA ALA A 17 -1.19 -11.16 -29.09
C ALA A 17 -1.31 -11.21 -27.55
N GLY A 18 -1.76 -12.33 -27.00
CA GLY A 18 -1.86 -12.52 -25.55
C GLY A 18 -0.50 -12.45 -24.84
N SER A 19 0.55 -13.02 -25.45
CA SER A 19 1.91 -12.91 -24.92
C SER A 19 2.40 -11.46 -24.89
N VAL A 20 2.20 -10.70 -25.97
CA VAL A 20 2.62 -9.29 -26.04
C VAL A 20 1.89 -8.45 -24.99
N ILE A 21 0.57 -8.62 -24.85
CA ILE A 21 -0.23 -7.90 -23.85
C ILE A 21 0.26 -8.19 -22.44
N HIS A 22 0.49 -9.46 -22.09
CA HIS A 22 0.99 -9.85 -20.78
C HIS A 22 2.37 -9.26 -20.48
N THR A 23 3.29 -9.32 -21.43
CA THR A 23 4.63 -8.75 -21.28
C THR A 23 4.56 -7.24 -21.06
N VAL A 24 3.77 -6.52 -21.86
CA VAL A 24 3.60 -5.07 -21.72
C VAL A 24 2.99 -4.70 -20.36
N LEU A 25 1.91 -5.37 -19.95
CA LEU A 25 1.25 -5.12 -18.67
C LEU A 25 2.19 -5.43 -17.48
N ASN A 26 3.02 -6.47 -17.58
CA ASN A 26 3.98 -6.81 -16.54
C ASN A 26 5.06 -5.73 -16.39
N TYR A 27 5.65 -5.26 -17.50
CA TYR A 27 6.63 -4.17 -17.45
C TYR A 27 6.01 -2.89 -16.93
N LEU A 28 4.79 -2.56 -17.36
CA LEU A 28 4.10 -1.37 -16.88
C LEU A 28 3.76 -1.46 -15.39
N TYR A 29 3.36 -2.64 -14.91
CA TYR A 29 3.12 -2.90 -13.48
C TYR A 29 4.39 -2.64 -12.65
N VAL A 30 5.52 -3.21 -13.04
CA VAL A 30 6.81 -3.03 -12.34
C VAL A 30 7.25 -1.56 -12.38
N LEU A 31 7.13 -0.91 -13.54
CA LEU A 31 7.45 0.51 -13.69
C LEU A 31 6.61 1.38 -12.75
N LEU A 32 5.30 1.14 -12.68
CA LEU A 32 4.41 1.90 -11.80
C LEU A 32 4.67 1.63 -10.32
N LEU A 33 5.10 0.43 -9.93
CA LEU A 33 5.56 0.16 -8.56
C LEU A 33 6.81 0.98 -8.21
N ILE A 34 7.78 1.07 -9.11
CA ILE A 34 8.99 1.88 -8.90
C ILE A 34 8.63 3.36 -8.77
N ILE A 35 7.80 3.88 -9.69
CA ILE A 35 7.30 5.26 -9.63
C ILE A 35 6.56 5.49 -8.31
N GLN A 36 5.73 4.54 -7.86
CA GLN A 36 4.98 4.64 -6.60
C GLN A 36 5.91 4.73 -5.39
N ILE A 37 7.00 3.97 -5.36
CA ILE A 37 8.03 4.06 -4.29
C ILE A 37 8.69 5.44 -4.30
N ILE A 38 9.10 5.93 -5.48
CA ILE A 38 9.76 7.24 -5.62
C ILE A 38 8.84 8.37 -5.11
N ILE A 39 7.58 8.39 -5.56
CA ILE A 39 6.62 9.42 -5.15
C ILE A 39 6.34 9.33 -3.65
N ALA A 40 6.18 8.11 -3.11
CA ALA A 40 5.85 7.91 -1.69
C ALA A 40 6.98 8.32 -0.72
N MET A 41 8.25 8.32 -1.15
CA MET A 41 9.38 8.79 -0.34
C MET A 41 9.47 10.32 -0.27
N GLY A 42 9.19 11.00 -1.38
CA GLY A 42 9.43 12.44 -1.51
C GLY A 42 8.22 13.32 -1.24
N ASN A 43 7.00 12.84 -1.54
CA ASN A 43 5.81 13.68 -1.58
C ASN A 43 4.67 13.09 -0.76
N ARG A 44 3.91 13.96 -0.07
CA ARG A 44 2.59 13.58 0.45
C ARG A 44 1.61 13.42 -0.73
N PRO A 45 0.60 12.53 -0.66
CA PRO A 45 -0.37 12.31 -1.74
C PRO A 45 -1.15 13.58 -2.09
N GLN A 46 -1.27 14.51 -1.13
CA GLN A 46 -1.91 15.82 -1.32
C GLN A 46 -1.14 16.72 -2.30
N GLY A 47 0.19 16.57 -2.41
CA GLY A 47 1.03 17.34 -3.35
C GLY A 47 1.07 16.76 -4.76
N TYR A 48 0.81 15.46 -4.93
CA TYR A 48 0.89 14.75 -6.22
C TYR A 48 -0.38 13.94 -6.54
N LYS A 49 -1.55 14.52 -6.29
CA LYS A 49 -2.86 13.85 -6.39
C LYS A 49 -3.09 13.15 -7.74
N TRP A 50 -2.70 13.81 -8.83
CA TRP A 50 -2.87 13.26 -10.19
C TRP A 50 -2.04 12.02 -10.45
N ALA A 51 -0.79 11.97 -10.00
CA ALA A 51 0.05 10.79 -10.19
C ALA A 51 -0.51 9.58 -9.43
N TYR A 52 -0.91 9.77 -8.16
CA TYR A 52 -1.57 8.74 -7.37
C TYR A 52 -2.89 8.28 -8.02
N PHE A 53 -3.70 9.22 -8.50
CA PHE A 53 -4.96 8.90 -9.16
C PHE A 53 -4.75 8.04 -10.41
N MET A 54 -3.80 8.40 -11.28
CA MET A 54 -3.49 7.63 -12.49
C MET A 54 -2.99 6.22 -12.17
N ILE A 55 -2.14 6.07 -11.15
CA ILE A 55 -1.64 4.75 -10.70
C ILE A 55 -2.80 3.90 -10.17
N ILE A 56 -3.68 4.47 -9.36
CA ILE A 56 -4.85 3.76 -8.80
C ILE A 56 -5.82 3.34 -9.92
N VAL A 57 -6.11 4.22 -10.87
CA VAL A 57 -6.98 3.91 -12.03
C VAL A 57 -6.36 2.80 -12.88
N PHE A 58 -5.05 2.85 -13.13
CA PHE A 58 -4.36 1.79 -13.85
C PHE A 58 -4.48 0.45 -13.11
N PHE A 59 -4.23 0.41 -11.80
CA PHE A 59 -4.38 -0.82 -11.01
C PHE A 59 -5.82 -1.35 -11.01
N ALA A 60 -6.83 -0.49 -11.04
CA ALA A 60 -8.22 -0.91 -11.17
C ALA A 60 -8.51 -1.56 -12.54
N ILE A 61 -8.00 -0.97 -13.64
CA ILE A 61 -8.13 -1.56 -14.99
C ILE A 61 -7.39 -2.90 -15.06
N LEU A 62 -6.17 -2.96 -14.52
CA LEU A 62 -5.38 -4.19 -14.45
C LEU A 62 -6.12 -5.28 -13.65
N MET A 63 -6.77 -4.91 -12.54
CA MET A 63 -7.58 -5.85 -11.77
C MET A 63 -8.72 -6.43 -12.60
N GLY A 64 -9.43 -5.59 -13.36
CA GLY A 64 -10.46 -6.05 -14.29
C GLY A 64 -9.92 -7.07 -15.30
N TYR A 65 -8.73 -6.82 -15.85
CA TYR A 65 -8.04 -7.75 -16.75
C TYR A 65 -7.69 -9.07 -16.06
N VAL A 66 -7.12 -9.02 -14.85
CA VAL A 66 -6.78 -10.22 -14.06
C VAL A 66 -8.03 -11.03 -13.74
N LEU A 67 -9.12 -10.40 -13.32
CA LEU A 67 -10.41 -11.07 -13.06
C LEU A 67 -10.94 -11.79 -14.30
N PHE A 68 -10.89 -11.13 -15.46
CA PHE A 68 -11.29 -11.75 -16.73
C PHE A 68 -10.44 -12.99 -17.03
N CYS A 69 -9.11 -12.87 -16.91
CA CYS A 69 -8.19 -13.98 -17.14
C CYS A 69 -8.44 -15.15 -16.18
N THR A 70 -8.58 -14.85 -14.88
CA THR A 70 -8.86 -15.84 -13.85
C THR A 70 -10.18 -16.54 -14.11
N ALA A 71 -11.26 -15.81 -14.38
CA ALA A 71 -12.57 -16.39 -14.69
C ALA A 71 -12.51 -17.32 -15.91
N TRP A 72 -11.82 -16.91 -16.98
CA TRP A 72 -11.66 -17.72 -18.18
C TRP A 72 -10.89 -19.02 -17.91
N ILE A 73 -9.75 -18.92 -17.23
CA ILE A 73 -8.93 -20.09 -16.86
C ILE A 73 -9.73 -21.05 -15.96
N THR A 74 -10.50 -20.52 -15.02
CA THR A 74 -11.36 -21.34 -14.14
C THR A 74 -12.44 -22.06 -14.94
N ILE A 75 -13.13 -21.38 -15.86
CA ILE A 75 -14.20 -21.98 -16.67
C ILE A 75 -13.64 -23.12 -17.54
N GLU A 76 -12.55 -22.87 -18.27
CA GLU A 76 -11.92 -23.90 -19.12
C GLU A 76 -11.31 -25.04 -18.28
N GLY A 77 -10.76 -24.72 -17.11
CA GLY A 77 -10.28 -25.72 -16.15
C GLY A 77 -11.39 -26.63 -15.64
N VAL A 78 -12.57 -26.07 -15.32
CA VAL A 78 -13.74 -26.84 -14.89
C VAL A 78 -14.28 -27.69 -16.04
N LYS A 79 -14.41 -27.16 -17.26
CA LYS A 79 -14.86 -27.94 -18.43
C LYS A 79 -13.96 -29.15 -18.69
N THR A 80 -12.64 -28.92 -18.73
CA THR A 80 -11.65 -29.99 -18.95
C THR A 80 -11.72 -31.05 -17.84
N ALA A 81 -11.91 -30.61 -16.59
CA ALA A 81 -12.04 -31.49 -15.44
C ALA A 81 -13.33 -32.34 -15.49
N VAL A 82 -14.44 -31.76 -15.96
CA VAL A 82 -15.72 -32.45 -16.14
C VAL A 82 -15.67 -33.43 -17.31
N GLU A 83 -15.02 -33.06 -18.42
CA GLU A 83 -14.87 -33.93 -19.61
C GLU A 83 -13.95 -35.13 -19.36
N THR A 84 -12.89 -34.96 -18.56
CA THR A 84 -11.98 -36.04 -18.19
C THR A 84 -12.62 -37.03 -17.22
N ALA A 85 -13.69 -36.63 -16.52
CA ALA A 85 -14.30 -37.41 -15.45
C ALA A 85 -15.57 -38.15 -15.93
N GLN A 86 -15.39 -39.33 -16.53
CA GLN A 86 -16.52 -40.20 -16.91
C GLN A 86 -17.35 -40.68 -15.70
N HIS A 87 -18.66 -40.41 -15.77
CA HIS A 87 -19.82 -41.20 -15.29
C HIS A 87 -20.15 -41.49 -13.79
N ASN A 88 -19.60 -40.83 -12.76
CA ASN A 88 -20.10 -40.98 -11.37
C ASN A 88 -20.01 -39.69 -10.51
N GLN A 89 -21.13 -39.01 -10.28
CA GLN A 89 -21.19 -37.65 -9.69
C GLN A 89 -20.62 -37.49 -8.26
N ASP A 90 -20.78 -38.47 -7.37
CA ASP A 90 -20.34 -38.33 -5.97
C ASP A 90 -18.83 -38.62 -5.77
N ALA A 91 -18.29 -39.58 -6.54
CA ALA A 91 -16.85 -39.85 -6.55
C ALA A 91 -16.05 -38.74 -7.25
N GLN A 92 -16.70 -37.99 -8.17
CA GLN A 92 -16.12 -36.88 -8.93
C GLN A 92 -15.77 -35.68 -8.07
N PHE A 93 -16.67 -35.22 -7.19
CA PHE A 93 -16.40 -34.07 -6.34
C PHE A 93 -15.25 -34.34 -5.36
N ILE A 94 -15.21 -35.55 -4.79
CA ILE A 94 -14.12 -35.98 -3.90
C ILE A 94 -12.80 -36.13 -4.67
N ALA A 95 -12.82 -36.63 -5.90
CA ALA A 95 -11.61 -36.72 -6.74
C ALA A 95 -11.06 -35.33 -7.12
N LEU A 96 -11.94 -34.36 -7.41
CA LEU A 96 -11.54 -32.99 -7.71
C LEU A 96 -10.99 -32.26 -6.47
N ILE A 97 -11.61 -32.42 -5.30
CA ILE A 97 -11.09 -31.89 -4.03
C ILE A 97 -9.74 -32.53 -3.65
N LYS A 98 -9.48 -33.78 -4.06
CA LYS A 98 -8.18 -34.42 -3.85
C LYS A 98 -7.07 -33.82 -4.72
N GLN A 99 -7.41 -33.10 -5.79
CA GLN A 99 -6.40 -32.40 -6.59
C GLN A 99 -5.94 -31.14 -5.86
N ASN A 100 -4.66 -31.12 -5.47
CA ASN A 100 -4.06 -30.05 -4.66
C ASN A 100 -4.37 -28.64 -5.18
N SER A 101 -4.26 -28.41 -6.49
CA SER A 101 -4.51 -27.10 -7.07
C SER A 101 -5.99 -26.68 -7.01
N PHE A 102 -6.92 -27.59 -7.26
CA PHE A 102 -8.35 -27.26 -7.22
C PHE A 102 -8.83 -26.97 -5.80
N ARG A 103 -8.38 -27.80 -4.84
CA ARG A 103 -8.66 -27.61 -3.42
C ARG A 103 -8.21 -26.24 -2.92
N ASP A 104 -6.97 -25.86 -3.22
CA ASP A 104 -6.40 -24.60 -2.72
C ASP A 104 -7.17 -23.38 -3.25
N VAL A 105 -7.65 -23.42 -4.50
CA VAL A 105 -8.52 -22.38 -5.08
C VAL A 105 -9.87 -22.32 -4.38
N ILE A 106 -10.54 -23.45 -4.18
CA ILE A 106 -11.83 -23.49 -3.48
C ILE A 106 -11.69 -22.94 -2.06
N VAL A 107 -10.68 -23.40 -1.32
CA VAL A 107 -10.43 -22.94 0.06
C VAL A 107 -10.18 -21.42 0.08
N SER A 108 -9.44 -20.89 -0.87
CA SER A 108 -9.22 -19.44 -0.99
C SER A 108 -10.51 -18.67 -1.29
N VAL A 109 -11.30 -19.09 -2.27
CA VAL A 109 -12.56 -18.41 -2.64
C VAL A 109 -13.55 -18.46 -1.48
N CYS A 110 -13.71 -19.61 -0.83
CA CYS A 110 -14.56 -19.78 0.34
C CYS A 110 -14.11 -18.90 1.51
N SER A 111 -12.80 -18.86 1.80
CA SER A 111 -12.27 -18.06 2.91
C SER A 111 -12.32 -16.55 2.65
N THR A 112 -12.21 -16.12 1.40
CA THR A 112 -12.18 -14.69 1.06
C THR A 112 -13.58 -14.11 0.88
N TYR A 113 -14.49 -14.83 0.22
CA TYR A 113 -15.81 -14.28 -0.13
C TYR A 113 -16.95 -14.87 0.69
N ILE A 114 -16.98 -16.20 0.85
CA ILE A 114 -18.09 -16.86 1.58
C ILE A 114 -18.04 -16.50 3.07
N MET A 115 -16.85 -16.46 3.69
CA MET A 115 -16.74 -16.03 5.09
C MET A 115 -17.24 -14.59 5.29
N TYR A 116 -16.95 -13.67 4.37
CA TYR A 116 -17.47 -12.29 4.44
C TYR A 116 -18.99 -12.29 4.31
N PHE A 117 -19.53 -13.04 3.35
CA PHE A 117 -20.98 -13.16 3.17
C PHE A 117 -21.69 -13.71 4.42
N VAL A 118 -21.18 -14.81 4.98
CA VAL A 118 -21.71 -15.39 6.22
C VAL A 118 -21.59 -14.43 7.39
N SER A 119 -20.45 -13.76 7.54
CA SER A 119 -20.25 -12.76 8.60
C SER A 119 -21.27 -11.63 8.49
N SER A 120 -21.43 -11.05 7.30
CA SER A 120 -22.39 -9.97 7.02
C SER A 120 -23.85 -10.38 7.28
N LEU A 121 -24.22 -11.64 7.01
CA LEU A 121 -25.52 -12.19 7.43
C LEU A 121 -25.66 -12.31 8.95
N LEU A 122 -24.61 -12.76 9.67
CA LEU A 122 -24.62 -12.82 11.14
C LEU A 122 -24.76 -11.45 11.78
N PHE A 123 -24.23 -10.39 11.14
CA PHE A 123 -24.38 -9.00 11.56
C PHE A 123 -25.65 -8.31 11.06
N LEU A 124 -26.54 -9.02 10.35
CA LEU A 124 -27.81 -8.53 9.81
C LEU A 124 -27.69 -7.36 8.82
N ASP A 125 -26.54 -7.21 8.15
CA ASP A 125 -26.33 -6.20 7.11
C ASP A 125 -25.71 -6.83 5.84
N PRO A 126 -26.46 -7.67 5.10
CA PRO A 126 -26.00 -8.28 3.85
C PRO A 126 -25.79 -7.26 2.72
N TRP A 127 -26.43 -6.09 2.81
CA TRP A 127 -26.44 -5.10 1.74
C TRP A 127 -25.07 -4.46 1.51
N HIS A 128 -24.29 -4.31 2.57
CA HIS A 128 -22.93 -3.80 2.49
C HIS A 128 -22.05 -4.59 1.52
N ILE A 129 -22.18 -5.91 1.46
CA ILE A 129 -21.37 -6.73 0.55
C ILE A 129 -21.76 -6.46 -0.89
N PHE A 130 -23.05 -6.46 -1.23
CA PHE A 130 -23.48 -6.26 -2.62
C PHE A 130 -23.11 -4.88 -3.17
N THR A 131 -23.14 -3.84 -2.33
CA THR A 131 -22.80 -2.47 -2.73
C THR A 131 -21.31 -2.21 -2.79
N SER A 132 -20.53 -2.78 -1.87
CA SER A 132 -19.10 -2.44 -1.72
C SER A 132 -18.13 -3.46 -2.32
N LEU A 133 -18.59 -4.69 -2.63
CA LEU A 133 -17.70 -5.76 -3.10
C LEU A 133 -17.05 -5.42 -4.44
N ILE A 134 -17.81 -4.91 -5.42
CA ILE A 134 -17.26 -4.61 -6.75
C ILE A 134 -16.19 -3.51 -6.66
N PRO A 135 -16.44 -2.32 -6.07
CA PRO A 135 -15.40 -1.32 -5.87
C PRO A 135 -14.21 -1.84 -5.07
N TYR A 136 -14.47 -2.65 -4.04
CA TYR A 136 -13.41 -3.24 -3.20
C TYR A 136 -12.48 -4.15 -4.00
N ILE A 137 -13.03 -5.04 -4.83
CA ILE A 137 -12.23 -5.94 -5.67
C ILE A 137 -11.35 -5.12 -6.61
N PHE A 138 -11.91 -4.13 -7.32
CA PHE A 138 -11.14 -3.28 -8.24
C PHE A 138 -10.06 -2.44 -7.52
N MET A 139 -10.31 -2.00 -6.29
CA MET A 139 -9.36 -1.26 -5.47
C MET A 139 -8.32 -2.15 -4.77
N SER A 140 -8.50 -3.47 -4.76
CA SER A 140 -7.65 -4.39 -4.01
C SER A 140 -6.15 -4.30 -4.36
N PRO A 141 -5.71 -4.15 -5.63
CA PRO A 141 -4.28 -4.01 -5.90
C PRO A 141 -3.73 -2.67 -5.41
N SER A 142 -4.56 -1.62 -5.36
CA SER A 142 -4.17 -0.33 -4.78
C SER A 142 -4.00 -0.42 -3.26
N TYR A 143 -4.82 -1.22 -2.57
CA TYR A 143 -4.63 -1.48 -1.14
C TYR A 143 -3.36 -2.29 -0.86
N ILE A 144 -3.09 -3.31 -1.68
CA ILE A 144 -1.92 -4.17 -1.52
C ILE A 144 -0.62 -3.43 -1.87
N ASN A 145 -0.63 -2.60 -2.93
CA ASN A 145 0.56 -1.93 -3.44
C ASN A 145 0.65 -0.48 -2.96
N VAL A 146 -0.25 0.39 -3.40
CA VAL A 146 -0.15 1.85 -3.18
C VAL A 146 -0.17 2.20 -1.70
N LEU A 147 -1.17 1.72 -0.95
CA LEU A 147 -1.28 2.03 0.47
C LEU A 147 -0.14 1.43 1.27
N ASN A 148 0.26 0.20 0.96
CA ASN A 148 1.32 -0.49 1.67
C ASN A 148 2.69 0.18 1.46
N ILE A 149 3.03 0.48 0.19
CA ILE A 149 4.24 1.24 -0.15
C ILE A 149 4.24 2.59 0.57
N TYR A 150 3.11 3.30 0.54
CA TYR A 150 3.00 4.59 1.20
C TYR A 150 3.20 4.49 2.72
N ALA A 151 2.63 3.48 3.37
CA ALA A 151 2.76 3.24 4.80
C ALA A 151 4.22 2.96 5.20
N PHE A 152 4.91 2.09 4.46
CA PHE A 152 6.34 1.81 4.70
C PHE A 152 7.21 3.06 4.45
N CYS A 153 6.97 3.79 3.37
CA CYS A 153 7.71 5.02 3.05
C CYS A 153 7.40 6.17 4.03
N ASN A 154 6.33 6.11 4.82
CA ASN A 154 5.94 7.17 5.74
C ASN A 154 5.92 6.73 7.22
N THR A 155 6.60 5.64 7.57
CA THR A 155 6.71 5.16 8.97
C THR A 155 7.39 6.15 9.93
N HIS A 156 8.16 7.12 9.42
CA HIS A 156 8.70 8.22 10.24
C HIS A 156 7.63 9.23 10.72
N ASP A 157 6.47 9.30 10.04
CA ASP A 157 5.40 10.25 10.31
C ASP A 157 4.25 9.54 11.06
N VAL A 158 4.57 8.95 12.22
CA VAL A 158 3.62 8.29 13.10
C VAL A 158 3.15 9.29 14.16
N SER A 159 2.28 10.20 13.73
CA SER A 159 1.45 10.99 14.64
C SER A 159 0.05 10.39 14.61
N TRP A 160 -0.29 9.60 15.62
CA TRP A 160 -1.66 9.15 15.82
C TRP A 160 -2.47 10.32 16.39
N GLY A 161 -3.54 10.73 15.70
CA GLY A 161 -4.56 11.63 16.27
C GLY A 161 -4.29 13.14 16.21
N THR A 162 -3.17 13.62 15.65
CA THR A 162 -2.85 15.08 15.61
C THR A 162 -2.45 15.63 14.23
N LYS A 163 -2.57 14.85 13.14
CA LYS A 163 -2.15 15.21 11.77
C LYS A 163 -2.91 16.39 11.11
N GLY A 164 -3.88 16.99 11.78
CA GLY A 164 -4.59 18.19 11.31
C GLY A 164 -3.96 19.51 11.76
N ASP A 165 -3.05 19.47 12.75
CA ASP A 165 -2.41 20.66 13.28
C ASP A 165 -1.13 20.96 12.49
N ASN A 166 -1.30 21.47 11.26
CA ASN A 166 -0.20 22.07 10.52
C ASN A 166 0.11 23.40 11.21
N GLY A 167 0.85 23.35 12.31
CA GLY A 167 1.32 24.53 13.01
C GLY A 167 1.97 25.48 12.01
N VAL A 168 1.44 26.70 11.94
CA VAL A 168 2.04 27.78 11.17
C VAL A 168 3.48 27.90 11.67
N SER A 169 4.46 27.76 10.77
CA SER A 169 5.85 27.99 11.10
C SER A 169 6.01 29.47 11.50
N THR A 170 5.96 29.74 12.80
CA THR A 170 6.19 31.07 13.40
C THR A 170 7.69 31.40 13.44
N ASP A 171 8.45 30.92 12.45
CA ASP A 171 9.91 31.07 12.38
C ASP A 171 10.30 32.45 11.82
N LEU A 172 9.38 33.12 11.13
CA LEU A 172 9.46 34.55 10.87
C LEU A 172 8.52 35.25 11.85
N GLY A 173 9.10 35.94 12.84
CA GLY A 173 8.38 36.61 13.92
C GLY A 173 7.08 37.29 13.47
N VAL A 174 6.00 37.04 14.20
CA VAL A 174 4.67 37.57 13.89
C VAL A 174 4.70 39.09 14.07
N VAL A 175 4.68 39.83 12.96
CA VAL A 175 4.43 41.27 12.97
C VAL A 175 2.99 41.48 13.44
N LYS A 176 2.82 42.01 14.66
CA LYS A 176 1.50 42.39 15.18
C LYS A 176 1.02 43.61 14.41
N SER A 177 0.07 43.41 13.51
CA SER A 177 -0.64 44.50 12.82
C SER A 177 -1.82 44.94 13.68
N THR A 178 -1.81 46.21 14.09
CA THR A 178 -2.89 46.84 14.85
C THR A 178 -3.88 47.48 13.86
N LYS A 179 -5.19 47.27 14.06
CA LYS A 179 -6.23 47.87 13.20
C LYS A 179 -6.43 49.35 13.54
N GLY A 180 -6.06 50.23 12.62
CA GLY A 180 -6.46 51.64 12.65
C GLY A 180 -7.97 51.81 12.42
N LYS A 181 -8.54 52.93 12.89
CA LYS A 181 -10.00 53.20 12.87
C LYS A 181 -10.62 53.28 11.46
N ASP A 182 -9.80 53.38 10.41
CA ASP A 182 -10.22 53.53 9.01
C ASP A 182 -10.05 52.26 8.16
N GLY A 183 -9.77 51.10 8.78
CA GLY A 183 -9.74 49.81 8.06
C GLY A 183 -8.48 49.56 7.22
N VAL A 184 -7.46 50.41 7.31
CA VAL A 184 -6.13 50.21 6.72
C VAL A 184 -5.24 49.47 7.73
N HIS A 185 -4.49 48.46 7.25
CA HIS A 185 -3.51 47.73 8.05
C HIS A 185 -2.26 48.60 8.25
N GLU A 186 -2.04 49.10 9.46
CA GLU A 186 -0.85 49.86 9.82
C GLU A 186 0.11 48.98 10.64
N VAL A 187 1.40 49.12 10.36
CA VAL A 187 2.48 48.46 11.08
C VAL A 187 3.16 49.53 11.92
N GLU A 188 3.02 49.42 13.24
CA GLU A 188 3.78 50.25 14.18
C GLU A 188 5.23 49.77 14.17
N VAL A 189 6.07 50.48 13.42
CA VAL A 189 7.53 50.35 13.51
C VAL A 189 7.99 51.52 14.36
N ASP A 190 8.49 51.21 15.55
CA ASP A 190 9.07 52.21 16.46
C ASP A 190 10.39 52.70 15.81
N LEU A 191 10.30 53.80 15.06
CA LEU A 191 11.41 54.43 14.36
C LEU A 191 11.96 55.54 15.24
N PRO A 192 13.18 55.42 15.78
CA PRO A 192 13.81 56.47 16.58
C PRO A 192 13.90 57.75 15.75
N THR A 193 13.24 58.81 16.20
CA THR A 193 13.13 60.06 15.44
C THR A 193 14.13 61.12 15.90
N GLU A 194 14.76 60.95 17.06
CA GLU A 194 15.80 61.84 17.58
C GLU A 194 17.20 61.46 17.06
N GLN A 195 17.96 62.47 16.65
CA GLN A 195 19.29 62.32 16.06
C GLN A 195 20.33 61.76 17.05
N LYS A 196 20.08 61.95 18.35
CA LYS A 196 20.89 61.41 19.45
C LYS A 196 20.71 59.88 19.56
N ASP A 197 19.46 59.41 19.53
CA ASP A 197 19.14 57.97 19.57
C ASP A 197 19.70 57.24 18.35
N LEU A 198 19.72 57.90 17.19
CA LEU A 198 20.29 57.34 15.97
C LEU A 198 21.80 57.10 16.10
N ASN A 199 22.50 58.05 16.71
CA ASN A 199 23.96 57.97 16.86
C ASN A 199 24.32 56.98 17.97
N GLU A 200 23.53 56.90 19.03
CA GLU A 200 23.68 55.94 20.13
C GLU A 200 23.46 54.51 19.63
N GLN A 201 22.42 54.26 18.82
CA GLN A 201 22.19 52.96 18.16
C GLN A 201 23.25 52.62 17.13
N TYR A 202 23.77 53.61 16.38
CA TYR A 202 24.86 53.39 15.44
C TYR A 202 26.16 52.99 16.16
N GLU A 203 26.46 53.65 17.27
CA GLU A 203 27.64 53.37 18.08
C GLU A 203 27.54 52.01 18.79
N GLU A 204 26.35 51.66 19.29
CA GLU A 204 26.02 50.33 19.84
C GLU A 204 26.18 49.23 18.78
N ALA A 205 25.60 49.40 17.58
CA ALA A 205 25.75 48.46 16.48
C ALA A 205 27.22 48.32 16.02
N CYS A 206 27.99 49.42 16.03
CA CYS A 206 29.42 49.39 15.72
C CYS A 206 30.25 48.68 16.80
N MET A 207 29.82 48.71 18.06
CA MET A 207 30.45 47.96 19.15
C MET A 207 30.10 46.47 19.06
N ASP A 208 28.85 46.13 18.77
CA ASP A 208 28.40 44.74 18.56
C ASP A 208 29.12 44.07 17.38
N LEU A 209 29.34 44.79 16.28
CA LEU A 209 30.08 44.30 15.11
C LEU A 209 31.58 44.04 15.39
N LYS A 210 32.16 44.68 16.41
CA LYS A 210 33.57 44.47 16.82
C LYS A 210 33.74 43.23 17.70
N VAL A 211 32.67 42.69 18.25
CA VAL A 211 32.71 41.44 19.01
C VAL A 211 32.87 40.30 18.02
N ALA A 212 33.98 39.56 18.12
CA ALA A 212 34.17 38.36 17.31
C ALA A 212 33.02 37.38 17.61
N PRO A 213 32.26 36.93 16.60
CA PRO A 213 31.16 36.01 16.83
C PRO A 213 31.72 34.76 17.47
N ILE A 214 31.32 34.50 18.72
CA ILE A 214 31.61 33.24 19.39
C ILE A 214 31.03 32.17 18.48
N PRO A 215 31.80 31.18 17.99
CA PRO A 215 31.25 30.14 17.16
C PRO A 215 30.19 29.44 17.99
N GLU A 216 28.92 29.71 17.67
CA GLU A 216 27.80 29.06 18.32
C GLU A 216 27.99 27.58 18.08
N VAL A 217 28.29 26.83 19.15
CA VAL A 217 28.28 25.38 19.06
C VAL A 217 26.81 25.03 18.93
N THR A 218 26.32 25.02 17.70
CA THR A 218 24.96 24.59 17.35
C THR A 218 24.86 23.12 17.68
N LYS A 219 24.63 22.80 18.96
CA LYS A 219 24.22 21.47 19.36
C LYS A 219 22.88 21.26 18.69
N ARG A 220 22.82 20.31 17.75
CA ARG A 220 21.57 19.91 17.09
C ARG A 220 20.44 19.88 18.10
N ASP A 221 19.40 20.67 17.86
CA ASP A 221 18.24 20.69 18.73
C ASP A 221 17.71 19.26 18.92
N ALA A 222 17.24 18.96 20.14
CA ALA A 222 16.73 17.64 20.47
C ALA A 222 15.62 17.19 19.51
N LYS A 223 14.81 18.14 19.02
CA LYS A 223 13.78 17.92 17.99
C LYS A 223 14.38 17.48 16.66
N THR A 224 15.36 18.20 16.13
CA THR A 224 16.01 17.89 14.85
C THR A 224 16.72 16.53 14.91
N LYS A 225 17.34 16.20 16.05
CA LYS A 225 17.97 14.89 16.27
C LYS A 225 16.95 13.75 16.27
N GLN A 226 15.77 13.96 16.87
CA GLN A 226 14.69 12.97 16.88
C GLN A 226 14.07 12.79 15.48
N GLU A 227 13.86 13.88 14.75
CA GLU A 227 13.37 13.81 13.36
C GLU A 227 14.35 13.08 12.44
N ASP A 228 15.64 13.36 12.55
CA ASP A 228 16.67 12.68 11.76
C ASP A 228 16.74 11.18 12.11
N TYR A 229 16.56 10.82 13.39
CA TYR A 229 16.44 9.43 13.81
C TYR A 229 15.24 8.73 13.16
N TYR A 230 14.04 9.34 13.19
CA TYR A 230 12.86 8.75 12.56
C TYR A 230 12.98 8.64 11.04
N LYS A 231 13.54 9.66 10.38
CA LYS A 231 13.82 9.63 8.94
C LYS A 231 14.82 8.52 8.58
N SER A 232 15.86 8.32 9.39
CA SER A 232 16.86 7.25 9.22
C SER A 232 16.28 5.85 9.46
N PHE A 233 15.45 5.70 10.51
CA PHE A 233 14.73 4.46 10.79
C PHE A 233 13.84 4.05 9.61
N ARG A 234 13.05 5.00 9.08
CA ARG A 234 12.27 4.78 7.86
C ARG A 234 13.14 4.27 6.73
N THR A 235 14.22 4.97 6.39
CA THR A 235 15.06 4.60 5.24
C THR A 235 15.64 3.20 5.41
N THR A 236 16.08 2.84 6.62
CA THR A 236 16.59 1.51 6.93
C THR A 236 15.50 0.45 6.77
N LEU A 237 14.31 0.70 7.33
CA LEU A 237 13.17 -0.22 7.26
C LEU A 237 12.72 -0.46 5.82
N VAL A 238 12.54 0.62 5.04
CA VAL A 238 12.14 0.54 3.63
C VAL A 238 13.21 -0.18 2.80
N THR A 239 14.50 0.07 3.07
CA THR A 239 15.61 -0.61 2.38
C THR A 239 15.60 -2.11 2.68
N CYS A 240 15.47 -2.52 3.95
CA CYS A 240 15.35 -3.93 4.33
C CYS A 240 14.10 -4.59 3.71
N TRP A 241 12.99 -3.86 3.63
CA TRP A 241 11.76 -4.33 3.01
C TRP A 241 11.92 -4.55 1.50
N ILE A 242 12.54 -3.60 0.76
CA ILE A 242 12.81 -3.75 -0.68
C ILE A 242 13.77 -4.92 -0.93
N ILE A 243 14.86 -5.02 -0.17
CA ILE A 243 15.85 -6.09 -0.31
C ILE A 243 15.22 -7.46 -0.04
N SER A 244 14.42 -7.61 1.01
CA SER A 244 13.77 -8.88 1.33
C SER A 244 12.78 -9.32 0.25
N ASN A 245 12.01 -8.39 -0.34
CA ASN A 245 11.14 -8.69 -1.49
C ASN A 245 11.94 -9.07 -2.75
N LEU A 246 13.05 -8.38 -3.02
CA LEU A 246 13.92 -8.68 -4.17
C LEU A 246 14.56 -10.07 -4.05
N ILE A 247 15.04 -10.43 -2.85
CA ILE A 247 15.56 -11.78 -2.56
C ILE A 247 14.47 -12.81 -2.80
N LEU A 248 13.25 -12.59 -2.30
CA LEU A 248 12.12 -13.50 -2.49
C LEU A 248 11.80 -13.70 -3.98
N VAL A 249 11.68 -12.61 -4.75
CA VAL A 249 11.44 -12.68 -6.20
C VAL A 249 12.54 -13.46 -6.92
N THR A 250 13.80 -13.23 -6.55
CA THR A 250 14.96 -13.92 -7.14
C THR A 250 14.92 -15.42 -6.85
N ILE A 251 14.60 -15.82 -5.61
CA ILE A 251 14.46 -17.22 -5.24
C ILE A 251 13.31 -17.88 -6.01
N ILE A 252 12.16 -17.21 -6.12
CA ILE A 252 10.99 -17.80 -6.77
C ILE A 252 11.16 -17.88 -8.29
N ILE A 253 11.78 -16.90 -8.94
CA ILE A 253 11.95 -16.88 -10.41
C ILE A 253 13.21 -17.65 -10.83
N ASN A 254 14.37 -17.28 -10.29
CA ASN A 254 15.69 -17.77 -10.73
C ASN A 254 16.31 -18.81 -9.77
N GLY A 255 15.56 -19.29 -8.77
CA GLY A 255 16.10 -20.18 -7.74
C GLY A 255 16.73 -21.48 -8.25
N GLN A 256 16.43 -21.91 -9.47
CA GLN A 256 17.02 -23.12 -10.08
C GLN A 256 18.53 -22.98 -10.31
N GLU A 257 19.02 -21.79 -10.62
CA GLU A 257 20.44 -21.54 -10.89
C GLU A 257 21.28 -21.56 -9.60
N VAL A 258 20.65 -21.22 -8.47
CA VAL A 258 21.32 -21.08 -7.17
C VAL A 258 21.10 -22.30 -6.27
N TRP A 259 19.92 -22.93 -6.36
CA TRP A 259 19.48 -23.99 -5.46
C TRP A 259 18.83 -25.14 -6.25
N GLN A 260 19.65 -26.01 -6.84
CA GLN A 260 19.17 -27.12 -7.68
C GLN A 260 18.22 -28.10 -6.94
N TRP A 261 18.33 -28.18 -5.61
CA TRP A 261 17.43 -28.99 -4.76
C TRP A 261 16.03 -28.39 -4.60
N PHE A 262 15.80 -27.15 -5.04
CA PHE A 262 14.55 -26.38 -4.84
C PHE A 262 13.53 -26.55 -5.98
N GLY A 263 13.73 -27.54 -6.86
CA GLY A 263 12.78 -27.97 -7.90
C GLY A 263 12.57 -26.98 -9.05
N ASP A 264 11.79 -27.42 -10.04
CA ASP A 264 11.44 -26.64 -11.24
C ASP A 264 10.59 -25.41 -10.90
N TYR A 265 10.63 -24.40 -11.78
CA TYR A 265 9.86 -23.16 -11.64
C TYR A 265 8.37 -23.39 -11.33
N GLU A 266 7.70 -24.29 -12.07
CA GLU A 266 6.26 -24.53 -11.89
C GLU A 266 5.90 -25.10 -10.52
N LYS A 267 6.74 -26.00 -9.99
CA LYS A 267 6.55 -26.60 -8.66
C LYS A 267 6.73 -25.53 -7.59
N ARG A 268 7.81 -24.77 -7.66
CA ARG A 268 8.13 -23.71 -6.70
C ARG A 268 7.08 -22.59 -6.68
N ALA A 269 6.66 -22.14 -7.85
CA ALA A 269 5.59 -21.14 -7.99
C ALA A 269 4.25 -21.66 -7.46
N THR A 270 3.91 -22.93 -7.74
CA THR A 270 2.68 -23.55 -7.21
C THR A 270 2.72 -23.66 -5.69
N VAL A 271 3.83 -24.11 -5.10
CA VAL A 271 4.00 -24.20 -3.63
C VAL A 271 3.91 -22.83 -2.97
N TYR A 272 4.58 -21.82 -3.55
CA TYR A 272 4.53 -20.44 -3.05
C TYR A 272 3.11 -19.87 -3.08
N LEU A 273 2.39 -20.06 -4.19
CA LEU A 273 1.00 -19.63 -4.31
C LEU A 273 0.11 -20.35 -3.29
N SER A 274 0.21 -21.68 -3.19
CA SER A 274 -0.52 -22.47 -2.18
C SER A 274 -0.25 -21.96 -0.76
N PHE A 275 1.01 -21.68 -0.41
CA PHE A 275 1.37 -21.15 0.90
C PHE A 275 0.68 -19.80 1.20
N ILE A 276 0.65 -18.87 0.24
CA ILE A 276 -0.05 -17.60 0.39
C ILE A 276 -1.55 -17.82 0.58
N LEU A 277 -2.18 -18.64 -0.26
CA LEU A 277 -3.62 -18.90 -0.19
C LEU A 277 -4.03 -19.48 1.16
N TRP A 278 -3.27 -20.45 1.68
CA TRP A 278 -3.52 -21.04 3.00
C TRP A 278 -3.24 -20.08 4.15
N SER A 279 -2.23 -19.20 4.03
CA SER A 279 -1.94 -18.17 5.03
C SER A 279 -3.08 -17.14 5.11
N VAL A 280 -3.59 -16.68 3.97
CA VAL A 280 -4.74 -15.77 3.90
C VAL A 280 -6.00 -16.44 4.45
N ALA A 281 -6.23 -17.71 4.12
CA ALA A 281 -7.35 -18.47 4.65
C ALA A 281 -7.29 -18.61 6.18
N GLY A 282 -6.11 -18.90 6.74
CA GLY A 282 -5.89 -18.99 8.18
C GLY A 282 -6.14 -17.66 8.90
N LEU A 283 -5.57 -16.56 8.39
CA LEU A 283 -5.81 -15.22 8.94
C LEU A 283 -7.28 -14.80 8.86
N SER A 284 -7.96 -15.14 7.76
CA SER A 284 -9.39 -14.88 7.59
C SER A 284 -10.23 -15.68 8.58
N ALA A 285 -9.87 -16.94 8.83
CA ALA A 285 -10.54 -17.77 9.84
C ALA A 285 -10.38 -17.19 11.25
N ILE A 286 -9.18 -16.71 11.63
CA ILE A 286 -8.96 -16.05 12.93
C ILE A 286 -9.85 -14.82 13.08
N ARG A 287 -9.93 -13.98 12.04
CA ARG A 287 -10.81 -12.79 12.03
C ARG A 287 -12.29 -13.18 12.14
N PHE A 288 -12.71 -14.23 11.45
CA PHE A 288 -14.08 -14.73 11.49
C PHE A 288 -14.45 -15.25 12.88
N VAL A 289 -13.59 -16.06 13.51
CA VAL A 289 -13.76 -16.52 14.90
C VAL A 289 -13.86 -15.32 15.85
N GLY A 290 -12.98 -14.32 15.71
CA GLY A 290 -13.05 -13.09 16.49
C GLY A 290 -14.38 -12.34 16.31
N SER A 291 -14.91 -12.29 15.09
CA SER A 291 -16.20 -11.66 14.80
C SER A 291 -17.39 -12.40 15.44
N ILE A 292 -17.35 -13.74 15.46
CA ILE A 292 -18.36 -14.56 16.14
C ILE A 292 -18.26 -14.38 17.65
N LEU A 293 -17.05 -14.39 18.22
CA LEU A 293 -16.83 -14.17 19.65
C LEU A 293 -17.34 -12.79 20.08
N TYR A 294 -17.10 -11.75 19.26
CA TYR A 294 -17.65 -10.42 19.51
C TYR A 294 -19.18 -10.42 19.50
N LEU A 295 -19.82 -11.05 18.51
CA LEU A 295 -21.27 -11.15 18.44
C LEU A 295 -21.84 -11.91 19.64
N PHE A 296 -21.20 -13.02 20.02
CA PHE A 296 -21.54 -13.77 21.21
C PHE A 296 -21.45 -12.89 22.46
N MET A 297 -20.32 -12.23 22.69
CA MET A 297 -20.17 -11.32 23.84
C MET A 297 -21.21 -10.21 23.84
N LYS A 298 -21.47 -9.57 22.70
CA LYS A 298 -22.48 -8.52 22.55
C LYS A 298 -23.87 -8.99 22.96
N ILE A 299 -24.26 -10.22 22.59
CA ILE A 299 -25.55 -10.80 23.02
C ILE A 299 -25.65 -10.90 24.56
N PHE A 300 -24.55 -11.20 25.25
CA PHE A 300 -24.53 -11.36 26.71
C PHE A 300 -24.23 -10.08 27.50
N THR A 301 -23.56 -9.09 26.90
CA THR A 301 -23.18 -7.83 27.57
C THR A 301 -24.03 -6.61 27.20
N GLY A 302 -24.88 -6.71 26.16
CA GLY A 302 -25.73 -5.60 25.68
C GLY A 302 -24.99 -4.67 24.74
#